data_AF-A0A024EGM8-F1
#
_entry.id   AF-A0A024EGM8-F1
#
_cell.length_a   1.000
_cell.length_b   1.000
_cell.length_c   1.000
_cell.angle_alpha   90.00
_cell.angle_beta   90.00
_cell.angle_gamma   90.00
#
_symmetry.space_group_name_H-M   'P 1'
#
loop_
_entity.id
_entity.type
_entity.pdbx_description
1 polymer ?
#
loop_
_entity_poly.entity_id
_entity_poly.type
_entity_poly.pdbx_seq_one_letter_code
_entity_poly.pdbx_strand_id
1 'polypeptide(L)'
;MLYLSRVFACRHCLRLNYESQQANKRDRAADHSWKLRSALGCPEGFLTCPAEDILKPKGMHWRTFEQKVGQIKRLDATAWADAGPMRESIERWLETGHW
;
A
#
# COMPACT_ATOMS: atom_id res chain seq x y z
N MET A 1 -0.61 -19.17 -19.44
CA MET A 1 -1.69 -18.21 -19.75
C MET A 1 -1.35 -17.47 -21.04
N LEU A 2 -2.28 -17.49 -22.00
CA LEU A 2 -2.22 -16.74 -23.27
C LEU A 2 -3.01 -15.44 -23.07
N TYR A 3 -2.45 -14.31 -23.48
CA TYR A 3 -3.13 -13.01 -23.44
C TYR A 3 -3.63 -12.69 -24.85
N LEU A 4 -4.87 -12.21 -24.99
CA LEU A 4 -5.47 -11.91 -26.29
C LEU A 4 -5.43 -10.40 -26.56
N SER A 5 -4.53 -9.98 -27.45
CA SER A 5 -4.72 -8.78 -28.26
C SER A 5 -4.28 -9.08 -29.69
N ARG A 6 -5.22 -9.50 -30.54
CA ARG A 6 -5.09 -9.80 -31.99
C ARG A 6 -4.02 -10.82 -32.44
N VAL A 7 -3.12 -11.29 -31.57
CA VAL A 7 -2.08 -12.29 -31.86
C VAL A 7 -1.86 -13.17 -30.63
N PHE A 8 -1.74 -14.50 -30.82
CA PHE A 8 -1.39 -15.41 -29.72
C PHE A 8 0.12 -15.31 -29.42
N ALA A 9 0.49 -14.37 -28.57
CA ALA A 9 1.87 -14.22 -28.10
C ALA A 9 1.97 -14.63 -26.63
N CYS A 10 2.96 -15.45 -26.28
CA CYS A 10 3.21 -15.79 -24.88
C CYS A 10 3.87 -14.59 -24.17
N ARG A 11 3.78 -14.55 -22.83
CA ARG A 11 4.39 -13.48 -22.00
C ARG A 11 5.86 -13.19 -22.31
N HIS A 12 6.62 -14.21 -22.74
CA HIS A 12 8.03 -14.10 -23.10
C HIS A 12 8.22 -13.37 -24.44
N CYS A 13 7.35 -13.65 -25.41
CA CYS A 13 7.31 -12.97 -26.71
C CYS A 13 6.95 -11.49 -26.56
N LEU A 14 6.13 -11.14 -25.58
CA LEU A 14 5.74 -9.75 -25.28
C LEU A 14 6.65 -9.07 -24.24
N ARG A 15 7.69 -9.75 -23.74
CA ARG A 15 8.55 -9.28 -22.62
C ARG A 15 7.75 -8.75 -21.41
N LEU A 16 6.60 -9.37 -21.13
CA LEU A 16 5.76 -9.01 -19.99
C LEU A 16 6.32 -9.67 -18.73
N ASN A 17 6.63 -8.86 -17.72
CA ASN A 17 6.97 -9.37 -16.38
C ASN A 17 5.79 -10.14 -15.79
N TYR A 18 6.09 -11.12 -14.94
CA TYR A 18 5.07 -11.79 -14.12
C TYR A 18 4.41 -10.81 -13.16
N GLU A 19 3.15 -11.03 -12.77
CA GLU A 19 2.49 -10.24 -11.70
C GLU A 19 3.29 -10.25 -10.40
N SER A 20 3.90 -11.38 -10.03
CA SER A 20 4.81 -11.47 -8.88
C SER A 20 6.12 -10.68 -9.04
N GLN A 21 6.49 -10.29 -10.26
CA GLN A 21 7.62 -9.42 -10.59
C GLN A 21 7.18 -7.96 -10.84
N GLN A 22 5.88 -7.72 -11.00
CA GLN A 22 5.23 -6.40 -11.09
C GLN A 22 4.75 -5.91 -9.73
N ALA A 23 4.53 -6.79 -8.74
CA ALA A 23 4.44 -6.45 -7.32
C ALA A 23 5.80 -5.89 -6.89
N ASN A 24 5.95 -4.60 -7.14
CA ASN A 24 7.22 -3.93 -7.30
C ASN A 24 7.80 -3.71 -5.90
N LYS A 25 9.12 -3.52 -5.77
CA LYS A 25 9.74 -3.21 -4.47
C LYS A 25 9.04 -2.05 -3.74
N ARG A 26 8.44 -1.15 -4.51
CA ARG A 26 7.63 0.01 -4.10
C ARG A 26 6.37 -0.36 -3.32
N ASP A 27 5.71 -1.46 -3.68
CA ASP A 27 4.43 -1.84 -3.07
C ASP A 27 4.63 -2.58 -1.74
N ARG A 28 5.85 -3.07 -1.48
CA ARG A 28 6.16 -3.84 -0.26
C ARG A 28 5.90 -3.04 1.01
N ALA A 29 6.22 -1.75 1.02
CA ALA A 29 5.99 -0.88 2.16
C ALA A 29 4.48 -0.71 2.42
N ALA A 30 3.70 -0.46 1.36
CA ALA A 30 2.25 -0.35 1.41
C ALA A 30 1.59 -1.67 1.87
N ASP A 31 1.99 -2.82 1.32
CA ASP A 31 1.50 -4.14 1.68
C ASP A 31 1.77 -4.47 3.16
N HIS A 32 2.97 -4.15 3.64
CA HIS A 32 3.32 -4.40 5.03
C HIS A 32 2.51 -3.51 5.96
N SER A 33 2.30 -2.26 5.56
CA SER A 33 1.47 -1.32 6.30
C SER A 33 0.02 -1.81 6.36
N TRP A 34 -0.53 -2.30 5.26
CA TRP A 34 -1.86 -2.91 5.18
C TRP A 34 -2.01 -4.09 6.14
N LYS A 35 -1.02 -5.00 6.19
CA LYS A 35 -1.04 -6.14 7.10
C LYS A 35 -1.04 -5.72 8.57
N LEU A 36 -0.27 -4.70 8.93
CA LEU A 36 -0.25 -4.17 10.29
C LEU A 36 -1.56 -3.48 10.68
N ARG A 37 -2.13 -2.69 9.77
CA ARG A 37 -3.46 -2.08 9.93
C ARG A 37 -4.55 -3.13 10.14
N SER A 38 -4.54 -4.18 9.31
CA SER A 38 -5.45 -5.33 9.44
C SER A 38 -5.33 -6.00 10.81
N ALA A 39 -4.11 -6.14 11.34
CA ALA A 39 -3.87 -6.70 12.68
C ALA A 39 -4.34 -5.77 13.83
N LEU A 40 -4.53 -4.47 13.55
CA LEU A 40 -5.14 -3.49 14.45
C LEU A 40 -6.65 -3.33 14.21
N GLY A 41 -7.23 -4.10 13.29
CA GLY A 41 -8.66 -3.99 12.94
C GLY A 41 -9.01 -2.74 12.15
N CYS A 42 -8.02 -2.10 11.51
CA CYS A 42 -8.20 -0.97 10.59
C CYS A 42 -8.21 -1.51 9.15
N PRO A 43 -9.39 -1.60 8.50
CA PRO A 43 -9.49 -2.06 7.10
C PRO A 43 -9.08 -0.99 6.08
N GLU A 44 -8.82 0.25 6.51
CA GLU A 44 -8.47 1.35 5.63
C GLU A 44 -6.99 1.32 5.20
N GLY A 45 -6.69 1.93 4.05
CA GLY A 45 -5.32 2.08 3.54
C GLY A 45 -4.65 3.36 4.04
N PHE A 46 -3.34 3.48 3.80
CA PHE A 46 -2.54 4.64 4.27
C PHE A 46 -2.91 5.98 3.63
N LEU A 47 -3.62 5.96 2.50
CA LEU A 47 -4.13 7.15 1.82
C LEU A 47 -5.44 7.66 2.43
N THR A 48 -6.17 6.81 3.17
CA THR A 48 -7.51 7.10 3.68
C THR A 48 -7.53 7.23 5.20
N CYS A 49 -6.70 6.44 5.89
CA CYS A 49 -6.56 6.49 7.34
C CYS A 49 -5.08 6.73 7.71
N PRO A 50 -4.75 7.96 8.14
CA PRO A 50 -3.47 8.28 8.77
C PRO A 50 -3.20 7.34 9.94
N ALA A 51 -1.93 7.05 10.19
CA ALA A 51 -1.54 6.13 11.27
C ALA A 51 -1.95 6.64 12.67
N GLU A 52 -2.10 7.95 12.81
CA GLU A 52 -2.57 8.65 14.01
C GLU A 52 -4.02 8.32 14.36
N ASP A 53 -4.85 8.05 13.35
CA ASP A 53 -6.30 7.86 13.52
C ASP A 53 -6.66 6.39 13.79
N ILE A 54 -5.67 5.48 13.72
CA ILE A 54 -5.87 4.06 14.01
C ILE A 54 -6.20 3.91 15.49
N LEU A 55 -7.33 3.26 15.77
CA LEU A 55 -7.77 3.00 17.14
C LEU A 55 -7.11 1.75 17.70
N LYS A 56 -6.80 1.80 19.00
CA LYS A 56 -6.25 0.66 19.74
C LYS A 56 -7.29 -0.44 19.94
N PRO A 57 -7.01 -1.70 19.54
CA PRO A 57 -7.89 -2.82 19.84
C PRO A 57 -8.08 -3.07 21.34
N LYS A 58 -9.27 -3.54 21.70
CA LYS A 58 -9.58 -3.99 23.07
C LYS A 58 -8.65 -5.15 23.45
N GLY A 59 -8.10 -5.11 24.67
CA GLY A 59 -7.21 -6.16 25.19
C GLY A 59 -5.75 -6.08 24.71
N MET A 60 -5.41 -5.20 23.75
CA MET A 60 -4.01 -4.96 23.38
C MET A 60 -3.30 -4.12 24.46
N HIS A 61 -2.02 -4.36 24.70
CA HIS A 61 -1.21 -3.50 25.57
C HIS A 61 -0.81 -2.21 24.85
N TRP A 62 -0.86 -1.05 25.54
CA TRP A 62 -0.54 0.25 24.94
C TRP A 62 0.84 0.29 24.30
N ARG A 63 1.87 -0.23 24.98
CA ARG A 63 3.23 -0.30 24.42
C ARG A 63 3.29 -1.05 23.08
N THR A 64 2.56 -2.16 22.96
CA THR A 64 2.54 -2.95 21.71
C THR A 64 1.79 -2.22 20.60
N PHE A 65 0.70 -1.56 20.96
CA PHE A 65 -0.07 -0.72 20.04
C PHE A 65 0.80 0.43 19.50
N GLU A 66 1.44 1.20 20.37
CA GLU A 66 2.31 2.32 19.99
C GLU A 66 3.49 1.87 19.12
N GLN A 67 4.08 0.70 19.42
CA GLN A 67 5.12 0.12 18.58
C GLN A 67 4.62 -0.19 17.16
N LYS A 68 3.42 -0.77 17.04
CA LYS A 68 2.81 -1.07 15.74
C LYS A 68 2.46 0.20 14.99
N VAL A 69 1.87 1.20 15.64
CA VAL A 69 1.57 2.51 15.04
C VAL A 69 2.86 3.19 14.57
N GLY A 70 3.91 3.19 15.40
CA GLY A 70 5.21 3.73 15.01
C GLY A 70 5.84 3.01 13.82
N GLN A 71 5.63 1.70 13.68
CA GLN A 71 6.05 0.94 12.51
C GLN A 71 5.24 1.29 11.26
N ILE A 72 3.91 1.40 11.39
CA ILE A 72 3.01 1.84 10.31
C ILE A 72 3.44 3.21 9.78
N LYS A 73 3.68 4.20 10.66
CA LYS A 73 4.15 5.54 10.27
C LYS A 73 5.40 5.50 9.37
N ARG A 74 6.39 4.66 9.72
CA ARG A 74 7.63 4.53 8.91
C ARG A 74 7.37 3.86 7.57
N LEU A 75 6.51 2.85 7.53
CA LEU A 75 6.14 2.14 6.31
C LEU A 75 5.35 3.06 5.38
N ASP A 76 4.41 3.83 5.91
CA ASP A 76 3.66 4.81 5.13
C ASP A 76 4.57 5.88 4.54
N ALA A 77 5.50 6.42 5.32
CA ALA A 77 6.49 7.38 4.82
C ALA A 77 7.35 6.78 3.69
N THR A 78 7.71 5.50 3.81
CA THR A 78 8.45 4.78 2.76
C THR A 78 7.58 4.56 1.52
N ALA A 79 6.32 4.16 1.70
CA ALA A 79 5.36 3.98 0.61
C ALA A 79 5.11 5.30 -0.15
N TRP A 80 5.01 6.41 0.57
CA TRP A 80 4.93 7.75 0.00
C TRP A 80 6.18 8.14 -0.80
N ALA A 81 7.37 7.82 -0.30
CA ALA A 81 8.63 8.05 -1.02
C ALA A 81 8.73 7.18 -2.28
N ASP A 82 8.27 5.93 -2.20
CA ASP A 82 8.30 4.95 -3.28
C ASP A 82 7.24 5.19 -4.37
N ALA A 83 6.18 5.95 -4.07
CA ALA A 83 5.12 6.30 -5.03
C ALA A 83 5.65 7.05 -6.26
N GLY A 84 6.80 7.72 -6.17
CA GLY A 84 7.48 8.37 -7.29
C GLY A 84 6.56 9.36 -8.04
N PRO A 85 6.46 9.30 -9.38
CA PRO A 85 5.66 10.26 -10.16
C PRO A 85 4.14 10.16 -9.89
N MET A 86 3.65 9.06 -9.31
CA MET A 86 2.24 8.94 -8.91
C MET A 86 1.90 9.88 -7.74
N ARG A 87 2.89 10.26 -6.92
CA ARG A 87 2.71 11.06 -5.72
C ARG A 87 1.99 12.38 -5.98
N GLU A 88 2.38 13.12 -7.01
CA GLU A 88 1.75 14.41 -7.37
C GLU A 88 0.28 14.26 -7.76
N SER A 89 -0.08 13.14 -8.40
CA SER A 89 -1.48 12.84 -8.75
C SER A 89 -2.29 12.48 -7.51
N ILE A 90 -1.69 11.77 -6.55
CA ILE A 90 -2.31 11.45 -5.27
C ILE A 90 -2.48 12.71 -4.41
N GLU A 91 -1.46 13.54 -4.29
CA GLU A 91 -1.51 14.82 -3.56
C GLU A 91 -2.61 15.71 -4.16
N ARG A 92 -2.66 15.84 -5.48
CA ARG A 92 -3.74 16.56 -6.16
C ARG A 92 -5.11 15.95 -5.89
N TRP A 93 -5.24 14.63 -5.89
CA TRP A 93 -6.50 13.93 -5.58
C TRP A 93 -6.96 14.20 -4.14
N LEU A 94 -6.05 14.16 -3.18
CA LEU A 94 -6.30 14.50 -1.77
C LEU A 94 -6.71 15.96 -1.58
N GLU A 95 -6.06 16.89 -2.30
CA GLU A 95 -6.37 18.32 -2.28
C GLU A 95 -7.73 18.64 -2.93
N THR A 96 -8.12 17.90 -3.98
CA THR A 96 -9.39 18.14 -4.68
C THR A 96 -10.64 17.65 -3.96
N GLY A 97 -10.48 16.90 -2.85
CA GLY A 97 -11.55 16.68 -1.88
C GLY A 97 -12.67 15.74 -2.32
N HIS A 98 -12.84 14.65 -1.58
CA HIS A 98 -14.14 13.99 -1.47
C HIS A 98 -14.53 13.91 0.01
N TRP A 99 -15.59 14.66 0.33
CA TRP A 99 -16.45 14.48 1.50
C TRP A 99 -17.61 13.58 1.09
#